data_AF-A0AAD8VXR7-F1
#
_entry.id   AF-A0AAD8VXR7-F1
#
_cell.length_a   1.000
_cell.length_b   1.000
_cell.length_c   1.000
_cell.angle_alpha   90.00
_cell.angle_beta   90.00
_cell.angle_gamma   90.00
#
_symmetry.space_group_name_H-M   'P 1'
#
loop_
_entity.id
_entity.type
_entity.pdbx_description
1 polymer ?
#
loop_
_entity_poly.entity_id
_entity_poly.type
_entity_poly.pdbx_seq_one_letter_code
_entity_poly.pdbx_strand_id
1 'polypeptide(L)'
;MVLHAGPAAVVAGERATGLLGRITELKREGRELGHLLDYAEKWNQADVSAATRGVGKDRLPIVDPAGPKSTEEHFMRPEQLFEELLWEHRDLVEAHSHCQAIPEASIEALQIQLSALQSIPKRSSSFGSTRRPWTPRRTFLKEQAIQAGLRHDEEMRDAKAAAEAKLAEVLEDSSNSSAVLRAELEEEKKAWKAAEQHIEIMTTDHKEFDRLAMHIDALALRHFPDSQTYAVKKVMDDRVAREFPNLDAHWDGYDYLVALSARVQHMRSVDRSLADLPDVAIQICKVLWPEEAIPANITLTADRLKDAGRRIREWQCSAARAGADHALRIACSWYEDLDLDSFHSLRRDAPGHGSGPHRKAEGPGLPDCGVRAAPSSLLLLESKIGSAKKKKRRKKMKKRDAGDAPRNLRGPCRSS
;
A
#
# COMPACT_ATOMS: atom_id res chain seq x y z
N MET A 1 12.45 -21.50 34.47
CA MET A 1 12.03 -20.28 33.76
C MET A 1 10.84 -20.63 32.90
N VAL A 2 9.64 -20.29 33.37
CA VAL A 2 8.39 -20.44 32.61
C VAL A 2 8.38 -19.33 31.57
N LEU A 3 8.40 -19.68 30.29
CA LEU A 3 8.18 -18.73 29.18
C LEU A 3 6.70 -18.35 29.21
N HIS A 4 6.36 -17.40 30.09
CA HIS A 4 5.20 -16.58 29.88
C HIS A 4 5.45 -15.81 28.58
N ALA A 5 4.70 -16.13 27.51
CA ALA A 5 4.27 -15.08 26.61
C ALA A 5 3.54 -14.07 27.52
N GLY A 6 4.26 -13.03 27.92
CA GLY A 6 3.84 -12.17 29.03
C GLY A 6 2.51 -11.51 28.71
N PRO A 7 1.74 -11.10 29.74
CA PRO A 7 0.58 -10.22 29.58
C PRO A 7 0.87 -9.03 28.65
N ALA A 8 2.13 -8.58 28.55
CA ALA A 8 2.59 -7.57 27.62
C ALA A 8 2.41 -7.92 26.13
N ALA A 9 2.55 -9.17 25.71
CA ALA A 9 2.36 -9.58 24.30
C ALA A 9 0.87 -9.61 23.93
N VAL A 10 0.02 -10.07 24.86
CA VAL A 10 -1.44 -10.03 24.71
C VAL A 10 -1.94 -8.58 24.76
N VAL A 11 -1.44 -7.76 25.68
CA VAL A 11 -1.76 -6.33 25.78
C VAL A 11 -1.24 -5.54 24.57
N ALA A 12 -0.10 -5.92 23.99
CA ALA A 12 0.40 -5.32 22.75
C ALA A 12 -0.48 -5.72 21.55
N GLY A 13 -0.92 -6.98 21.48
CA GLY A 13 -1.93 -7.43 20.53
C GLY A 13 -3.24 -6.68 20.67
N GLU A 14 -3.83 -6.64 21.87
CA GLU A 14 -5.08 -5.92 22.17
C GLU A 14 -4.98 -4.42 21.91
N ARG A 15 -3.85 -3.77 22.23
CA ARG A 15 -3.62 -2.36 21.88
C ARG A 15 -3.47 -2.15 20.39
N ALA A 16 -2.79 -3.03 19.67
CA ALA A 16 -2.71 -2.96 18.20
C ALA A 16 -4.09 -3.15 17.56
N THR A 17 -4.88 -4.11 18.05
CA THR A 17 -6.27 -4.31 17.61
C THR A 17 -7.18 -3.13 17.97
N GLY A 18 -7.00 -2.51 19.14
CA GLY A 18 -7.74 -1.31 19.55
C GLY A 18 -7.36 -0.07 18.75
N LEU A 19 -6.08 0.08 18.38
CA LEU A 19 -5.62 1.16 17.50
C LEU A 19 -6.09 0.94 16.05
N LEU A 20 -6.11 -0.30 15.56
CA LEU A 20 -6.75 -0.67 14.29
C LEU A 20 -8.27 -0.43 14.33
N GLY A 21 -8.92 -0.69 15.47
CA GLY A 21 -10.32 -0.35 15.73
C GLY A 21 -10.60 1.15 15.63
N ARG A 22 -9.71 1.99 16.17
CA ARG A 22 -9.78 3.46 15.99
C ARG A 22 -9.60 3.91 14.55
N ILE A 23 -8.71 3.25 13.80
CA ILE A 23 -8.56 3.50 12.35
C ILE A 23 -9.88 3.17 11.62
N THR A 24 -10.61 2.15 12.06
CA THR A 24 -11.96 1.85 11.53
C THR A 24 -13.08 2.75 12.07
N GLU A 25 -12.92 3.43 13.20
CA GLU A 25 -13.89 4.44 13.69
C GLU A 25 -13.71 5.78 12.97
N LEU A 26 -12.47 6.17 12.65
CA LEU A 26 -12.17 7.34 11.81
C LEU A 26 -12.81 7.25 10.40
N LYS A 27 -13.08 6.02 9.93
CA LYS A 27 -13.86 5.72 8.70
C LYS A 27 -15.34 6.10 8.81
N ARG A 28 -15.94 6.07 10.01
CA ARG A 28 -17.37 6.36 10.21
C ARG A 28 -17.68 7.85 10.15
N GLU A 29 -16.65 8.69 10.24
CA GLU A 29 -16.72 10.15 10.12
C GLU A 29 -16.50 10.68 8.68
N GLY A 30 -16.40 9.80 7.67
CA GLY A 30 -16.36 10.20 6.26
C GLY A 30 -15.00 10.65 5.72
N ARG A 31 -13.88 10.24 6.33
CA ARG A 31 -12.52 10.54 5.82
C ARG A 31 -12.07 9.50 4.79
N GLU A 32 -11.71 9.94 3.58
CA GLU A 32 -11.08 9.10 2.56
C GLU A 32 -9.61 8.80 2.92
N LEU A 33 -9.28 7.52 3.11
CA LEU A 33 -7.94 7.06 3.54
C LEU A 33 -7.10 6.44 2.41
N GLY A 34 -7.49 6.59 1.14
CA GLY A 34 -6.71 6.12 -0.02
C GLY A 34 -6.31 4.63 0.05
N HIS A 35 -5.09 4.29 -0.40
CA HIS A 35 -4.54 2.91 -0.50
C HIS A 35 -4.51 2.10 0.82
N LEU A 36 -4.70 2.75 1.98
CA LEU A 36 -4.87 2.06 3.26
C LEU A 36 -6.19 1.27 3.33
N LEU A 37 -7.23 1.71 2.60
CA LEU A 37 -8.51 1.02 2.51
C LEU A 37 -8.35 -0.33 1.80
N ASP A 38 -7.67 -0.33 0.65
CA ASP A 38 -7.31 -1.55 -0.10
C ASP A 38 -6.47 -2.50 0.74
N TYR A 39 -5.55 -1.98 1.58
CA TYR A 39 -4.70 -2.82 2.42
C TYR A 39 -5.45 -3.41 3.61
N ALA A 40 -6.30 -2.63 4.28
CA ALA A 40 -7.15 -3.11 5.37
C ALA A 40 -8.21 -4.09 4.86
N GLU A 41 -8.74 -3.89 3.65
CA GLU A 41 -9.68 -4.79 3.02
C GLU A 41 -9.01 -6.10 2.56
N LYS A 42 -7.81 -6.03 1.96
CA LYS A 42 -6.97 -7.21 1.70
C LYS A 42 -6.57 -7.94 2.99
N TRP A 43 -6.30 -7.20 4.07
CA TRP A 43 -6.00 -7.76 5.39
C TRP A 43 -7.21 -8.50 5.98
N ASN A 44 -8.39 -7.89 5.95
CA ASN A 44 -9.63 -8.51 6.41
C ASN A 44 -10.04 -9.70 5.53
N GLN A 45 -9.84 -9.62 4.21
CA GLN A 45 -10.09 -10.73 3.28
C GLN A 45 -9.11 -11.89 3.48
N ALA A 46 -7.86 -11.62 3.90
CA ALA A 46 -6.87 -12.65 4.24
C ALA A 46 -7.20 -13.39 5.55
N ASP A 47 -8.03 -12.81 6.44
CA ASP A 47 -8.52 -13.44 7.67
C ASP A 47 -9.78 -14.33 7.43
N VAL A 48 -10.41 -14.28 6.25
CA VAL A 48 -11.59 -15.13 5.95
C VAL A 48 -11.16 -16.48 5.40
N SER A 49 -10.74 -17.39 6.28
CA SER A 49 -10.69 -18.81 5.93
C SER A 49 -12.10 -19.35 5.62
N ALA A 50 -12.19 -20.45 4.86
CA ALA A 50 -13.44 -21.10 4.50
C ALA A 50 -14.33 -21.52 5.71
N ALA A 51 -13.82 -21.45 6.94
CA ALA A 51 -14.55 -21.76 8.16
C ALA A 51 -15.54 -20.66 8.61
N THR A 52 -15.41 -19.42 8.13
CA THR A 52 -16.33 -18.31 8.49
C THR A 52 -17.36 -17.98 7.40
N ARG A 53 -17.33 -18.65 6.25
CA ARG A 53 -18.44 -18.61 5.29
C ARG A 53 -19.49 -19.63 5.70
N GLY A 54 -20.50 -19.18 6.45
CA GLY A 54 -21.78 -19.87 6.49
C GLY A 54 -22.31 -20.00 5.06
N VAL A 55 -22.23 -21.21 4.50
CA VAL A 55 -22.68 -21.51 3.14
C VAL A 55 -24.21 -21.50 3.14
N GLY A 56 -24.80 -20.46 2.57
CA GLY A 56 -26.21 -20.47 2.15
C GLY A 56 -26.42 -21.53 1.06
N LYS A 57 -27.61 -22.12 1.01
CA LYS A 57 -27.93 -23.33 0.22
C LYS A 57 -27.63 -23.26 -1.29
N ASP A 58 -27.41 -22.07 -1.87
CA ASP A 58 -27.44 -21.90 -3.32
C ASP A 58 -26.08 -21.56 -3.97
N ARG A 59 -24.96 -21.60 -3.22
CA ARG A 59 -23.57 -21.55 -3.76
C ARG A 59 -23.25 -20.48 -4.83
N LEU A 60 -23.93 -19.34 -4.86
CA LEU A 60 -23.58 -18.23 -5.77
C LEU A 60 -23.18 -16.96 -5.01
N PRO A 61 -22.07 -16.28 -5.41
CA PRO A 61 -21.77 -14.94 -4.94
C PRO A 61 -22.70 -13.93 -5.64
N ILE A 62 -23.46 -13.16 -4.85
CA ILE A 62 -24.16 -11.98 -5.34
C ILE A 62 -23.12 -10.86 -5.39
N VAL A 63 -22.70 -10.50 -6.61
CA VAL A 63 -21.90 -9.31 -6.90
C VAL A 63 -22.85 -8.24 -7.41
N ASP A 64 -22.90 -7.12 -6.70
CA ASP A 64 -23.64 -5.93 -7.11
C ASP A 64 -22.79 -5.16 -8.17
N PRO A 65 -23.27 -4.92 -9.40
CA PRO A 65 -22.46 -4.30 -10.46
C PRO A 65 -22.33 -2.77 -10.35
N ALA A 66 -22.87 -2.13 -9.31
CA ALA A 66 -22.82 -0.68 -9.14
C ALA A 66 -21.83 -0.26 -8.04
N GLY A 67 -20.53 -0.36 -8.34
CA GLY A 67 -19.49 0.32 -7.56
C GLY A 67 -19.53 1.85 -7.75
N PRO A 68 -19.00 2.62 -6.79
CA PRO A 68 -19.10 4.08 -6.80
C PRO A 68 -18.31 4.66 -7.99
N LYS A 69 -18.99 5.52 -8.74
CA LYS A 69 -18.41 6.28 -9.86
C LYS A 69 -17.29 7.18 -9.34
N SER A 70 -16.18 7.17 -10.06
CA SER A 70 -14.93 7.86 -9.76
C SER A 70 -15.11 9.35 -9.46
N THR A 71 -14.50 9.78 -8.37
CA THR A 71 -14.35 11.17 -7.90
C THR A 71 -13.53 12.05 -8.87
N GLU A 72 -12.95 11.50 -9.93
CA GLU A 72 -12.25 12.24 -11.00
C GLU A 72 -13.20 13.03 -11.92
N GLU A 73 -14.48 12.65 -12.05
CA GLU A 73 -15.44 13.42 -12.86
C GLU A 73 -15.94 14.70 -12.16
N HIS A 74 -15.63 14.89 -10.88
CA HIS A 74 -16.09 16.07 -10.13
C HIS A 74 -15.11 17.25 -10.13
N PHE A 75 -13.83 17.03 -10.47
CA PHE A 75 -12.81 18.09 -10.47
C PHE A 75 -12.52 18.71 -11.85
N MET A 76 -12.99 18.09 -12.95
CA MET A 76 -12.85 18.67 -14.30
C MET A 76 -13.97 19.66 -14.66
N ARG A 77 -15.04 19.71 -13.86
CA ARG A 77 -16.22 20.56 -14.11
C ARG A 77 -15.98 22.05 -13.83
N PRO A 78 -15.24 22.46 -12.78
CA PRO A 78 -14.97 23.88 -12.51
C PRO A 78 -14.03 24.53 -13.53
N GLU A 79 -13.01 23.80 -14.03
CA GLU A 79 -12.08 24.34 -15.04
C GLU A 79 -12.76 24.51 -16.42
N GLN A 80 -13.63 23.56 -16.81
CA GLN A 80 -14.43 23.71 -18.02
C GLN A 80 -15.46 24.84 -17.91
N LEU A 81 -16.10 24.99 -16.75
CA LEU A 81 -17.01 26.11 -16.51
C LEU A 81 -16.28 27.46 -16.49
N PHE A 82 -15.03 27.51 -16.01
CA PHE A 82 -14.24 28.74 -16.01
C PHE A 82 -13.78 29.16 -17.42
N GLU A 83 -13.39 28.20 -18.26
CA GLU A 83 -13.07 28.44 -19.67
C GLU A 83 -14.32 28.81 -20.50
N GLU A 84 -15.47 28.18 -20.24
CA GLU A 84 -16.76 28.59 -20.84
C GLU A 84 -17.17 30.01 -20.43
N LEU A 85 -16.98 30.38 -19.16
CA LEU A 85 -17.29 31.73 -18.67
C LEU A 85 -16.37 32.80 -19.27
N LEU A 86 -15.08 32.47 -19.48
CA LEU A 86 -14.13 33.36 -20.16
C LEU A 86 -14.46 33.53 -21.65
N TRP A 87 -14.96 32.48 -22.30
CA TRP A 87 -15.43 32.54 -23.69
C TRP A 87 -16.69 33.39 -23.84
N GLU A 88 -17.69 33.19 -22.98
CA GLU A 88 -18.92 34.01 -22.97
C GLU A 88 -18.65 35.48 -22.65
N HIS A 89 -17.71 35.78 -21.74
CA HIS A 89 -17.28 37.15 -21.47
C HIS A 89 -16.56 37.80 -22.66
N ARG A 90 -15.81 37.03 -23.47
CA ARG A 90 -15.17 37.54 -24.68
C ARG A 90 -16.21 37.93 -25.73
N ASP A 91 -17.21 37.09 -25.95
CA ASP A 91 -18.30 37.37 -26.90
C ASP A 91 -19.15 38.58 -26.45
N LEU A 92 -19.37 38.74 -25.14
CA LEU A 92 -20.02 39.93 -24.58
C LEU A 92 -19.17 41.20 -24.74
N VAL A 93 -17.84 41.13 -24.61
CA VAL A 93 -16.93 42.27 -24.83
C VAL A 93 -16.85 42.64 -26.32
N GLU A 94 -16.84 41.67 -27.23
CA GLU A 94 -16.91 41.93 -28.67
C GLU A 94 -18.28 42.48 -29.10
N ALA A 95 -19.37 42.00 -28.51
CA ALA A 95 -20.70 42.55 -28.71
C ALA A 95 -20.83 43.98 -28.15
N HIS A 96 -20.23 44.27 -26.99
CA HIS A 96 -20.19 45.63 -26.42
C HIS A 96 -19.33 46.58 -27.27
N SER A 97 -18.23 46.08 -27.85
CA SER A 97 -17.42 46.80 -28.85
C SER A 97 -18.20 47.10 -30.13
N HIS A 98 -19.03 46.16 -30.61
CA HIS A 98 -19.91 46.37 -31.76
C HIS A 98 -21.05 47.35 -31.47
N CYS A 99 -21.59 47.35 -30.24
CA CYS A 99 -22.61 48.30 -29.81
C CYS A 99 -22.05 49.73 -29.62
N GLN A 100 -20.78 49.88 -29.19
CA GLN A 100 -20.11 51.19 -29.14
C GLN A 100 -19.73 51.73 -30.52
N ALA A 101 -19.58 50.87 -31.54
CA ALA A 101 -19.34 51.27 -32.92
C ALA A 101 -20.59 51.86 -33.62
N ILE A 102 -21.75 51.83 -32.97
CA ILE A 102 -22.99 52.45 -33.44
C ILE A 102 -23.31 53.60 -32.48
N PRO A 103 -22.75 54.80 -32.73
CA PRO A 103 -23.43 55.69 -33.67
C PRO A 103 -22.50 56.51 -34.59
N GLU A 104 -21.25 56.11 -34.84
CA GLU A 104 -20.39 56.89 -35.76
C GLU A 104 -20.89 56.81 -37.21
N ALA A 105 -21.32 55.63 -37.67
CA ALA A 105 -21.90 55.46 -39.01
C ALA A 105 -23.23 56.21 -39.20
N SER A 106 -24.04 56.34 -38.15
CA SER A 106 -25.30 57.10 -38.20
C SER A 106 -25.06 58.61 -38.16
N ILE A 107 -24.03 59.06 -37.43
CA ILE A 107 -23.59 60.47 -37.43
C ILE A 107 -23.00 60.82 -38.79
N GLU A 108 -22.16 59.97 -39.40
CA GLU A 108 -21.64 60.20 -40.75
C GLU A 108 -22.75 60.20 -41.81
N ALA A 109 -23.71 59.28 -41.75
CA ALA A 109 -24.86 59.27 -42.66
C ALA A 109 -25.71 60.55 -42.55
N LEU A 110 -25.94 61.04 -41.32
CA LEU A 110 -26.64 62.32 -41.10
C LEU A 110 -25.80 63.52 -41.54
N GLN A 111 -24.48 63.51 -41.32
CA GLN A 111 -23.56 64.54 -41.79
C GLN A 111 -23.54 64.62 -43.33
N ILE A 112 -23.57 63.47 -44.01
CA ILE A 112 -23.66 63.38 -45.48
C ILE A 112 -25.00 63.92 -45.97
N GLN A 113 -26.12 63.61 -45.33
CA GLN A 113 -27.42 64.17 -45.69
C GLN A 113 -27.51 65.68 -45.45
N LEU A 114 -26.91 66.18 -44.36
CA LEU A 114 -26.85 67.61 -44.05
C LEU A 114 -25.98 68.37 -45.06
N SER A 115 -24.87 67.76 -45.48
CA SER A 115 -23.99 68.27 -46.55
C SER A 115 -24.68 68.27 -47.92
N ALA A 116 -25.51 67.26 -48.20
CA ALA A 116 -26.33 67.19 -49.41
C ALA A 116 -27.44 68.27 -49.45
N LEU A 117 -28.02 68.61 -48.30
CA LEU A 117 -29.01 69.69 -48.18
C LEU A 117 -28.36 71.08 -48.27
N GLN A 118 -27.14 71.25 -47.75
CA GLN A 118 -26.39 72.51 -47.85
C GLN A 118 -25.79 72.78 -49.24
N SER A 119 -25.59 71.72 -50.04
CA SER A 119 -25.08 71.81 -51.42
C SER A 119 -26.16 72.06 -52.48
N ILE A 120 -27.43 72.22 -52.09
CA ILE A 120 -28.48 72.69 -53.01
C ILE A 120 -28.06 74.09 -53.50
N PRO A 121 -27.79 74.26 -54.81
CA PRO A 121 -27.34 75.54 -55.34
C PRO A 121 -28.44 76.56 -55.10
N LYS A 122 -28.08 77.70 -54.49
CA LYS A 122 -28.90 78.92 -54.44
C LYS A 122 -29.15 79.36 -55.88
N ARG A 123 -30.11 78.73 -56.57
CA ARG A 123 -30.59 79.17 -57.87
C ARG A 123 -31.24 80.52 -57.64
N SER A 124 -30.48 81.55 -58.00
CA SER A 124 -30.91 82.90 -58.33
C SER A 124 -31.97 82.84 -59.42
N SER A 125 -33.21 82.57 -59.03
CA SER A 125 -34.38 82.76 -59.86
C SER A 125 -34.93 84.15 -59.55
N SER A 126 -34.46 85.12 -60.32
CA SER A 126 -35.20 86.34 -60.63
C SER A 126 -36.55 85.94 -61.24
N PHE A 127 -37.55 85.70 -60.39
CA PHE A 127 -38.92 85.51 -60.85
C PHE A 127 -39.71 86.77 -60.57
N GLY A 128 -40.23 87.34 -61.66
CA GLY A 128 -40.93 88.59 -61.69
C GLY A 128 -42.12 88.63 -60.72
N SER A 129 -42.23 89.80 -60.10
CA SER A 129 -43.43 90.40 -59.56
C SER A 129 -44.71 89.95 -60.29
N THR A 130 -45.51 89.12 -59.61
CA THR A 130 -46.97 89.14 -59.78
C THR A 130 -47.57 88.88 -58.40
N ARG A 131 -47.87 89.98 -57.68
CA ARG A 131 -48.59 89.94 -56.40
C ARG A 131 -49.98 89.37 -56.65
N ARG A 132 -50.16 88.06 -56.42
CA ARG A 132 -51.48 87.45 -56.26
C ARG A 132 -51.91 87.53 -54.79
N PRO A 133 -53.20 87.74 -54.50
CA PRO A 133 -53.69 87.94 -53.13
C PRO A 133 -53.47 86.69 -52.30
N TRP A 134 -52.99 86.92 -51.08
CA TRP A 134 -52.68 85.90 -50.09
C TRP A 134 -53.95 85.17 -49.65
N THR A 135 -54.05 83.88 -49.96
CA THR A 135 -55.20 83.03 -49.57
C THR A 135 -54.98 82.34 -48.21
N PRO A 136 -56.05 82.04 -47.44
CA PRO A 136 -56.01 81.43 -46.10
C PRO A 136 -55.32 80.05 -45.95
N ARG A 137 -54.89 79.42 -47.05
CA ARG A 137 -54.26 78.08 -47.03
C ARG A 137 -52.83 78.06 -46.47
N ARG A 138 -52.11 79.19 -46.51
CA ARG A 138 -50.71 79.27 -46.05
C ARG A 138 -50.59 79.36 -44.53
N THR A 139 -51.56 79.96 -43.85
CA THR A 139 -51.60 79.99 -42.38
C THR A 139 -51.93 78.60 -41.83
N PHE A 140 -52.85 77.87 -42.47
CA PHE A 140 -53.20 76.50 -42.11
C PHE A 140 -51.99 75.53 -42.18
N LEU A 141 -51.20 75.57 -43.26
CA LEU A 141 -50.02 74.71 -43.39
C LEU A 141 -48.90 75.06 -42.40
N LYS A 142 -48.76 76.35 -42.06
CA LYS A 142 -47.81 76.78 -41.02
C LYS A 142 -48.25 76.28 -39.65
N GLU A 143 -49.53 76.37 -39.35
CA GLU A 143 -50.10 75.93 -38.07
C GLU A 143 -50.03 74.40 -37.94
N GLN A 144 -50.26 73.66 -39.03
CA GLN A 144 -50.07 72.22 -39.08
C GLN A 144 -48.60 71.81 -38.90
N ALA A 145 -47.65 72.55 -39.49
CA ALA A 145 -46.22 72.30 -39.30
C ALA A 145 -45.77 72.61 -37.86
N ILE A 146 -46.31 73.66 -37.24
CA ILE A 146 -46.06 73.98 -35.83
C ILE A 146 -46.62 72.88 -34.92
N GLN A 147 -47.84 72.40 -35.17
CA GLN A 147 -48.41 71.29 -34.41
C GLN A 147 -47.63 69.98 -34.58
N ALA A 148 -47.16 69.68 -35.79
CA ALA A 148 -46.33 68.51 -36.04
C ALA A 148 -44.97 68.62 -35.32
N GLY A 149 -44.36 69.81 -35.29
CA GLY A 149 -43.15 70.08 -34.52
C GLY A 149 -43.35 69.87 -33.03
N LEU A 150 -44.44 70.40 -32.45
CA LEU A 150 -44.76 70.22 -31.04
C LEU A 150 -44.98 68.75 -30.67
N ARG A 151 -45.66 67.97 -31.53
CA ARG A 151 -45.85 66.52 -31.32
C ARG A 151 -44.53 65.76 -31.41
N HIS A 152 -43.68 66.08 -32.39
CA HIS A 152 -42.37 65.46 -32.51
C HIS A 152 -41.48 65.80 -31.31
N ASP A 153 -41.50 67.04 -30.83
CA ASP A 153 -40.75 67.46 -29.63
C ASP A 153 -41.28 66.78 -28.35
N GLU A 154 -42.57 66.45 -28.30
CA GLU A 154 -43.18 65.68 -27.22
C GLU A 154 -42.80 64.20 -27.31
N GLU A 155 -42.89 63.58 -28.49
CA GLU A 155 -42.43 62.21 -28.76
C GLU A 155 -40.94 62.04 -28.46
N MET A 156 -40.10 63.02 -28.81
CA MET A 156 -38.66 63.00 -28.51
C MET A 156 -38.39 63.16 -27.01
N ARG A 157 -39.21 63.95 -26.30
CA ARG A 157 -39.15 64.05 -24.83
C ARG A 157 -39.55 62.74 -24.16
N ASP A 158 -40.63 62.11 -24.62
CA ASP A 158 -41.12 60.83 -24.10
C ASP A 158 -40.13 59.69 -24.40
N ALA A 159 -39.57 59.64 -25.62
CA ALA A 159 -38.55 58.68 -25.99
C ALA A 159 -37.27 58.86 -25.16
N LYS A 160 -36.86 60.11 -24.90
CA LYS A 160 -35.73 60.41 -24.03
C LYS A 160 -36.00 59.97 -22.58
N ALA A 161 -37.17 60.29 -22.04
CA ALA A 161 -37.57 59.87 -20.69
C ALA A 161 -37.64 58.33 -20.56
N ALA A 162 -38.16 57.64 -21.58
CA ALA A 162 -38.19 56.18 -21.62
C ALA A 162 -36.78 55.56 -21.72
N ALA A 163 -35.88 56.18 -22.49
CA ALA A 163 -34.49 55.74 -22.58
C ALA A 163 -33.73 55.97 -21.25
N GLU A 164 -33.95 57.11 -20.60
CA GLU A 164 -33.37 57.41 -19.27
C GLU A 164 -33.89 56.44 -18.21
N ALA A 165 -35.19 56.09 -18.23
CA ALA A 165 -35.76 55.09 -17.34
C ALA A 165 -35.14 53.70 -17.54
N LYS A 166 -34.98 53.26 -18.80
CA LYS A 166 -34.32 51.99 -19.12
C LYS A 166 -32.84 51.97 -18.71
N LEU A 167 -32.15 53.09 -18.88
CA LEU A 167 -30.75 53.20 -18.44
C LEU A 167 -30.65 53.10 -16.91
N ALA A 168 -31.58 53.72 -16.18
CA ALA A 168 -31.63 53.63 -14.73
C ALA A 168 -31.89 52.18 -14.25
N GLU A 169 -32.84 51.47 -14.89
CA GLU A 169 -33.13 50.05 -14.62
C GLU A 169 -31.91 49.17 -14.86
N VAL A 170 -31.24 49.32 -16.02
CA VAL A 170 -30.02 48.55 -16.34
C VAL A 170 -28.88 48.86 -15.37
N LEU A 171 -28.73 50.11 -14.93
CA LEU A 171 -27.72 50.48 -13.94
C LEU A 171 -28.01 49.85 -12.58
N GLU A 172 -29.28 49.84 -12.15
CA GLU A 172 -29.69 49.18 -10.90
C GLU A 172 -29.46 47.65 -10.97
N ASP A 173 -29.85 47.00 -12.07
CA ASP A 173 -29.62 45.58 -12.30
C ASP A 173 -28.13 45.23 -12.32
N SER A 174 -27.31 46.07 -12.97
CA SER A 174 -25.85 45.89 -12.99
C SER A 174 -25.24 46.06 -11.60
N SER A 175 -25.77 46.99 -10.79
CA SER A 175 -25.33 47.20 -9.41
C SER A 175 -25.70 45.98 -8.55
N ASN A 176 -26.93 45.48 -8.68
CA ASN A 176 -27.41 44.30 -7.96
C ASN A 176 -26.62 43.04 -8.35
N SER A 177 -26.41 42.80 -9.64
CA SER A 177 -25.56 41.71 -10.15
C SER A 177 -24.14 41.81 -9.60
N SER A 178 -23.55 43.01 -9.60
CA SER A 178 -22.20 43.21 -9.04
C SER A 178 -22.14 42.93 -7.53
N ALA A 179 -23.24 43.15 -6.80
CA ALA A 179 -23.31 42.86 -5.36
C ALA A 179 -23.38 41.34 -5.12
N VAL A 180 -24.16 40.61 -5.93
CA VAL A 180 -24.25 39.14 -5.88
C VAL A 180 -22.89 38.50 -6.16
N LEU A 181 -22.21 38.89 -7.24
CA LEU A 181 -20.91 38.34 -7.59
C LEU A 181 -19.84 38.62 -6.53
N ARG A 182 -19.88 39.79 -5.86
CA ARG A 182 -18.98 40.07 -4.73
C ARG A 182 -19.28 39.17 -3.52
N ALA A 183 -20.55 38.88 -3.24
CA ALA A 183 -20.93 37.98 -2.16
C ALA A 183 -20.46 36.55 -2.44
N GLU A 184 -20.70 36.04 -3.65
CA GLU A 184 -20.25 34.71 -4.10
C GLU A 184 -18.71 34.59 -4.05
N LEU A 185 -17.99 35.60 -4.53
CA LEU A 185 -16.53 35.63 -4.47
C LEU A 185 -16.00 35.58 -3.01
N GLU A 186 -16.67 36.25 -2.08
CA GLU A 186 -16.30 36.20 -0.67
C GLU A 186 -16.65 34.86 -0.01
N GLU A 187 -17.70 34.17 -0.46
CA GLU A 187 -17.99 32.79 -0.04
C GLU A 187 -16.97 31.79 -0.57
N GLU A 188 -16.59 31.88 -1.84
CA GLU A 188 -15.54 31.04 -2.42
C GLU A 188 -14.20 31.25 -1.72
N LYS A 189 -13.81 32.50 -1.45
CA LYS A 189 -12.57 32.78 -0.69
C LYS A 189 -12.59 32.16 0.70
N LYS A 190 -13.76 32.12 1.36
CA LYS A 190 -13.91 31.44 2.66
C LYS A 190 -13.78 29.92 2.50
N ALA A 191 -14.36 29.34 1.45
CA ALA A 191 -14.26 27.91 1.14
C ALA A 191 -12.80 27.51 0.84
N TRP A 192 -12.07 28.30 0.05
CA TRP A 192 -10.64 28.09 -0.24
C TRP A 192 -9.79 28.10 1.03
N LYS A 193 -9.99 29.09 1.92
CA LYS A 193 -9.29 29.13 3.21
C LYS A 193 -9.61 27.94 4.11
N ALA A 194 -10.86 27.49 4.12
CA ALA A 194 -11.26 26.31 4.87
C ALA A 194 -10.62 25.02 4.32
N ALA A 195 -10.54 24.89 2.99
CA ALA A 195 -9.86 23.77 2.34
C ALA A 195 -8.35 23.78 2.61
N GLU A 196 -7.71 24.94 2.57
CA GLU A 196 -6.28 25.11 2.90
C GLU A 196 -5.99 24.69 4.34
N GLN A 197 -6.81 25.14 5.31
CA GLN A 197 -6.71 24.71 6.70
C GLN A 197 -6.93 23.19 6.85
N HIS A 198 -7.86 22.62 6.11
CA HIS A 198 -8.11 21.17 6.14
C HIS A 198 -6.90 20.37 5.62
N ILE A 199 -6.25 20.83 4.55
CA ILE A 199 -5.01 20.22 4.04
C ILE A 199 -3.88 20.32 5.08
N GLU A 200 -3.74 21.47 5.75
CA GLU A 200 -2.75 21.63 6.82
C GLU A 200 -2.97 20.66 7.99
N ILE A 201 -4.23 20.45 8.40
CA ILE A 201 -4.58 19.48 9.43
C ILE A 201 -4.26 18.06 8.96
N MET A 202 -4.68 17.67 7.75
CA MET A 202 -4.43 16.33 7.22
C MET A 202 -2.92 16.03 7.05
N THR A 203 -2.12 17.01 6.62
CA THR A 203 -0.67 16.84 6.49
C THR A 203 0.02 16.71 7.84
N THR A 204 -0.52 17.35 8.88
CA THR A 204 -0.05 17.19 10.26
C THR A 204 -0.38 15.79 10.79
N ASP A 205 -1.62 15.35 10.60
CA ASP A 205 -2.06 14.00 10.99
C ASP A 205 -1.21 12.92 10.30
N HIS A 206 -0.93 13.07 8.99
CA HIS A 206 -0.09 12.14 8.24
C HIS A 206 1.31 11.98 8.84
N LYS A 207 1.95 13.09 9.27
CA LYS A 207 3.26 13.04 9.93
C LYS A 207 3.21 12.32 11.28
N GLU A 208 2.12 12.46 12.04
CA GLU A 208 1.95 11.73 13.29
C GLU A 208 1.76 10.23 13.03
N PHE A 209 1.02 9.85 11.98
CA PHE A 209 0.90 8.44 11.56
C PHE A 209 2.26 7.84 11.17
N ASP A 210 3.08 8.56 10.39
CA ASP A 210 4.42 8.10 10.02
C ASP A 210 5.30 7.86 11.27
N ARG A 211 5.27 8.79 12.23
CA ARG A 211 6.00 8.64 13.51
C ARG A 211 5.51 7.42 14.30
N LEU A 212 4.20 7.19 14.35
CA LEU A 212 3.64 6.03 15.03
C LEU A 212 4.03 4.72 14.33
N ALA A 213 3.97 4.66 13.00
CA ALA A 213 4.38 3.50 12.21
C ALA A 213 5.86 3.16 12.46
N MET A 214 6.73 4.17 12.43
CA MET A 214 8.15 4.03 12.77
C MET A 214 8.35 3.50 14.19
N HIS A 215 7.65 4.05 15.17
CA HIS A 215 7.77 3.65 16.57
C HIS A 215 7.32 2.19 16.78
N ILE A 216 6.21 1.80 16.18
CA ILE A 216 5.68 0.43 16.26
C ILE A 216 6.62 -0.56 15.56
N ASP A 217 7.17 -0.22 14.38
CA ASP A 217 8.16 -1.08 13.70
C ASP A 217 9.42 -1.24 14.56
N ALA A 218 9.92 -0.17 15.18
CA ALA A 218 11.07 -0.22 16.07
C ALA A 218 10.81 -1.13 17.30
N LEU A 219 9.61 -1.08 17.88
CA LEU A 219 9.21 -2.00 18.95
C LEU A 219 9.13 -3.45 18.46
N ALA A 220 8.53 -3.69 17.29
CA ALA A 220 8.45 -5.02 16.70
C ALA A 220 9.84 -5.61 16.43
N LEU A 221 10.75 -4.80 15.89
CA LEU A 221 12.16 -5.18 15.66
C LEU A 221 12.87 -5.54 16.97
N ARG A 222 12.65 -4.76 18.04
CA ARG A 222 13.26 -5.02 19.35
C ARG A 222 12.83 -6.36 19.94
N HIS A 223 11.57 -6.75 19.73
CA HIS A 223 11.04 -8.02 20.25
C HIS A 223 11.34 -9.21 19.34
N PHE A 224 11.47 -8.98 18.03
CA PHE A 224 11.63 -10.04 17.02
C PHE A 224 12.73 -9.69 16.02
N PRO A 225 14.01 -9.72 16.41
CA PRO A 225 15.12 -9.30 15.55
C PRO A 225 15.24 -10.13 14.27
N ASP A 226 14.91 -11.42 14.32
CA ASP A 226 14.99 -12.34 13.18
C ASP A 226 14.06 -11.94 12.03
N SER A 227 12.98 -11.21 12.34
CA SER A 227 12.02 -10.71 11.34
C SER A 227 12.60 -9.62 10.42
N GLN A 228 13.75 -9.02 10.77
CA GLN A 228 14.36 -7.92 10.03
C GLN A 228 14.66 -8.27 8.58
N THR A 229 15.24 -9.46 8.36
CA THR A 229 15.63 -9.89 7.01
C THR A 229 14.41 -10.03 6.09
N TYR A 230 13.31 -10.56 6.62
CA TYR A 230 12.04 -10.70 5.89
C TYR A 230 11.39 -9.34 5.61
N ALA A 231 11.38 -8.44 6.61
CA ALA A 231 10.83 -7.10 6.45
C ALA A 231 11.58 -6.28 5.39
N VAL A 232 12.91 -6.24 5.45
CA VAL A 232 13.75 -5.55 4.46
C VAL A 232 13.50 -6.09 3.06
N LYS A 233 13.51 -7.42 2.90
CA LYS A 233 13.24 -8.04 1.61
C LYS A 233 11.86 -7.63 1.07
N LYS A 234 10.83 -7.66 1.91
CA LYS A 234 9.46 -7.31 1.50
C LYS A 234 9.33 -5.84 1.10
N VAL A 235 9.96 -4.92 1.82
CA VAL A 235 10.02 -3.50 1.47
C VAL A 235 10.73 -3.30 0.13
N MET A 236 11.85 -3.99 -0.10
CA MET A 236 12.57 -3.90 -1.37
C MET A 236 11.76 -4.44 -2.54
N ASP A 237 11.13 -5.61 -2.39
CA ASP A 237 10.25 -6.18 -3.41
C ASP A 237 9.09 -5.22 -3.74
N ASP A 238 8.53 -4.56 -2.73
CA ASP A 238 7.45 -3.60 -2.87
C ASP A 238 7.89 -2.28 -3.53
N ARG A 239 9.06 -1.74 -3.17
CA ARG A 239 9.65 -0.58 -3.83
C ARG A 239 9.95 -0.85 -5.31
N VAL A 240 10.44 -2.06 -5.64
CA VAL A 240 10.63 -2.49 -7.04
C VAL A 240 9.29 -2.55 -7.77
N ALA A 241 8.24 -3.09 -7.14
CA ALA A 241 6.91 -3.15 -7.72
C ALA A 241 6.27 -1.77 -7.95
N ARG A 242 6.58 -0.77 -7.10
CA ARG A 242 6.17 0.63 -7.27
C ARG A 242 7.06 1.43 -8.22
N GLU A 243 8.04 0.80 -8.87
CA GLU A 243 9.05 1.45 -9.72
C GLU A 243 9.75 2.62 -9.01
N PHE A 244 10.00 2.46 -7.70
CA PHE A 244 10.56 3.53 -6.88
C PHE A 244 11.99 3.88 -7.35
N PRO A 245 12.29 5.15 -7.68
CA PRO A 245 13.50 5.52 -8.41
C PRO A 245 14.79 5.32 -7.62
N ASN A 246 14.71 5.30 -6.28
CA ASN A 246 15.86 5.09 -5.40
C ASN A 246 15.57 4.03 -4.35
N LEU A 247 16.04 2.81 -4.60
CA LEU A 247 15.89 1.68 -3.67
C LEU A 247 16.64 1.88 -2.35
N ASP A 248 17.68 2.72 -2.34
CA ASP A 248 18.51 3.01 -1.16
C ASP A 248 18.04 4.25 -0.38
N ALA A 249 16.95 4.89 -0.80
CA ALA A 249 16.38 6.03 -0.07
C ALA A 249 15.97 5.62 1.36
N HIS A 250 15.97 6.58 2.29
CA HIS A 250 15.40 6.38 3.63
C HIS A 250 13.98 5.81 3.50
N TRP A 251 13.60 4.89 4.39
CA TRP A 251 12.24 4.36 4.47
C TRP A 251 11.23 5.47 4.71
N ASP A 252 10.21 5.54 3.87
CA ASP A 252 9.05 6.42 4.09
C ASP A 252 8.07 5.77 5.08
N GLY A 253 7.05 6.50 5.53
CA GLY A 253 6.04 5.97 6.45
C GLY A 253 5.35 4.72 5.92
N TYR A 254 5.15 4.62 4.61
CA TYR A 254 4.54 3.47 3.95
C TYR A 254 5.45 2.24 3.99
N ASP A 255 6.75 2.40 3.77
CA ASP A 255 7.75 1.34 3.88
C ASP A 255 7.78 0.77 5.30
N TYR A 256 7.62 1.60 6.32
CA TYR A 256 7.47 1.14 7.70
C TYR A 256 6.19 0.32 7.91
N LEU A 257 5.08 0.68 7.26
CA LEU A 257 3.85 -0.13 7.30
C LEU A 257 4.02 -1.48 6.58
N VAL A 258 4.68 -1.48 5.41
CA VAL A 258 5.01 -2.72 4.68
C VAL A 258 5.92 -3.60 5.54
N ALA A 259 6.99 -3.03 6.11
CA ALA A 259 7.89 -3.72 7.03
C ALA A 259 7.12 -4.33 8.21
N LEU A 260 6.29 -3.54 8.89
CA LEU A 260 5.49 -3.98 10.02
C LEU A 260 4.57 -5.14 9.64
N SER A 261 3.87 -5.02 8.50
CA SER A 261 2.99 -6.09 8.02
C SER A 261 3.75 -7.38 7.72
N ALA A 262 4.95 -7.28 7.13
CA ALA A 262 5.82 -8.41 6.85
C ALA A 262 6.29 -9.08 8.15
N ARG A 263 6.63 -8.31 9.18
CA ARG A 263 6.99 -8.85 10.51
C ARG A 263 5.81 -9.56 11.16
N VAL A 264 4.62 -8.97 11.13
CA VAL A 264 3.41 -9.59 11.69
C VAL A 264 3.08 -10.89 10.98
N GLN A 265 3.20 -10.93 9.65
CA GLN A 265 3.03 -12.17 8.89
C GLN A 265 4.07 -13.23 9.27
N HIS A 266 5.34 -12.83 9.42
CA HIS A 266 6.39 -13.73 9.88
C HIS A 266 6.07 -14.29 11.27
N MET A 267 5.64 -13.44 12.22
CA MET A 267 5.20 -13.89 13.55
C MET A 267 4.05 -14.88 13.46
N ARG A 268 3.02 -14.61 12.65
CA ARG A 268 1.90 -15.55 12.44
C ARG A 268 2.37 -16.91 11.88
N SER A 269 3.35 -16.91 10.98
CA SER A 269 3.91 -18.16 10.44
C SER A 269 4.67 -18.95 11.52
N VAL A 270 5.43 -18.24 12.36
CA VAL A 270 6.13 -18.81 13.50
C VAL A 270 5.12 -19.36 14.51
N ASP A 271 4.07 -18.62 14.84
CA ASP A 271 3.01 -19.06 15.75
C ASP A 271 2.34 -20.35 15.28
N ARG A 272 2.05 -20.48 13.98
CA ARG A 272 1.53 -21.73 13.41
C ARG A 272 2.52 -22.88 13.59
N SER A 273 3.80 -22.66 13.28
CA SER A 273 4.83 -23.70 13.46
C SER A 273 5.06 -24.05 14.94
N LEU A 274 4.87 -23.08 15.84
CA LEU A 274 4.95 -23.26 17.28
C LEU A 274 3.72 -24.00 17.83
N ALA A 275 2.57 -23.92 17.17
CA ALA A 275 1.37 -24.67 17.55
C ALA A 275 1.58 -26.19 17.39
N ASP A 276 2.30 -26.62 16.35
CA ASP A 276 2.59 -28.03 16.08
C ASP A 276 3.81 -28.54 16.87
N LEU A 277 4.67 -27.64 17.36
CA LEU A 277 5.91 -27.96 18.06
C LEU A 277 5.72 -28.90 19.28
N PRO A 278 4.71 -28.71 20.16
CA PRO A 278 4.46 -29.61 21.29
C PRO A 278 4.21 -31.05 20.84
N ASP A 279 3.39 -31.22 19.79
CA ASP A 279 3.02 -32.54 19.30
C ASP A 279 4.20 -33.26 18.68
N VAL A 280 5.00 -32.55 17.86
CA VAL A 280 6.25 -33.09 17.29
C VAL A 280 7.25 -33.44 18.40
N ALA A 281 7.39 -32.57 19.40
CA ALA A 281 8.26 -32.81 20.55
C ALA A 281 7.83 -34.06 21.34
N ILE A 282 6.53 -34.25 21.57
CA ILE A 282 5.96 -35.44 22.21
C ILE A 282 6.23 -36.69 21.38
N GLN A 283 6.06 -36.62 20.05
CA GLN A 283 6.35 -37.76 19.16
C GLN A 283 7.83 -38.17 19.22
N ILE A 284 8.75 -37.20 19.21
CA ILE A 284 10.19 -37.47 19.36
C ILE A 284 10.48 -38.14 20.71
N CYS A 285 9.87 -37.66 21.81
CA CYS A 285 10.01 -38.29 23.12
C CYS A 285 9.52 -39.75 23.13
N LYS A 286 8.35 -40.03 22.53
CA LYS A 286 7.82 -41.41 22.42
C LYS A 286 8.77 -42.35 21.67
N VAL A 287 9.40 -41.87 20.59
CA VAL A 287 10.33 -42.68 19.81
C VAL A 287 11.62 -42.97 20.59
N LEU A 288 12.18 -41.97 21.27
CA LEU A 288 13.46 -42.11 21.97
C LEU A 288 13.36 -42.88 23.30
N TRP A 289 12.20 -42.86 23.94
CA TRP A 289 11.91 -43.51 25.22
C TRP A 289 10.55 -44.22 25.19
N PRO A 290 10.41 -45.35 24.47
CA PRO A 290 9.12 -46.01 24.29
C PRO A 290 8.50 -46.56 25.58
N GLU A 291 9.34 -46.90 26.57
CA GLU A 291 8.91 -47.47 27.85
C GLU A 291 8.64 -46.41 28.93
N GLU A 292 8.87 -45.13 28.63
CA GLU A 292 8.77 -44.06 29.62
C GLU A 292 7.51 -43.23 29.41
N ALA A 293 6.90 -42.79 30.50
CA ALA A 293 5.69 -41.97 30.43
C ALA A 293 5.98 -40.64 29.72
N ILE A 294 5.05 -40.23 28.85
CA ILE A 294 5.16 -38.97 28.12
C ILE A 294 5.08 -37.82 29.13
N PRO A 295 6.01 -36.83 29.07
CA PRO A 295 5.97 -35.69 29.96
C PRO A 295 4.65 -34.91 29.82
N ALA A 296 4.04 -34.54 30.96
CA ALA A 296 2.72 -33.92 30.99
C ALA A 296 2.69 -32.44 30.53
N ASN A 297 3.85 -31.79 30.40
CA ASN A 297 3.94 -30.39 29.99
C ASN A 297 5.13 -30.14 29.04
N ILE A 298 5.06 -29.03 28.31
CA ILE A 298 6.08 -28.67 27.31
C ILE A 298 7.44 -28.37 27.93
N THR A 299 7.50 -27.85 29.16
CA THR A 299 8.76 -27.56 29.86
C THR A 299 9.52 -28.84 30.20
N LEU A 300 8.83 -29.86 30.70
CA LEU A 300 9.42 -31.17 30.99
C LEU A 300 9.78 -31.89 29.69
N THR A 301 8.98 -31.71 28.63
CA THR A 301 9.31 -32.22 27.28
C THR A 301 10.60 -31.59 26.77
N ALA A 302 10.74 -30.25 26.87
CA ALA A 302 11.93 -29.54 26.45
C ALA A 302 13.17 -29.93 27.27
N ASP A 303 13.03 -30.07 28.60
CA ASP A 303 14.11 -30.55 29.45
C ASP A 303 14.51 -31.99 29.11
N ARG A 304 13.55 -32.87 28.80
CA ARG A 304 13.83 -34.23 28.36
C ARG A 304 14.53 -34.27 26.99
N LEU A 305 14.14 -33.40 26.07
CA LEU A 305 14.76 -33.30 24.75
C LEU A 305 16.21 -32.79 24.80
N LYS A 306 16.64 -32.08 25.85
CA LYS A 306 18.07 -31.76 26.05
C LYS A 306 18.92 -33.02 26.17
N ASP A 307 18.36 -34.10 26.73
CA ASP A 307 19.03 -35.40 26.84
C ASP A 307 18.90 -36.29 25.59
N ALA A 308 18.11 -35.87 24.59
CA ALA A 308 17.88 -36.64 23.36
C ALA A 308 19.19 -36.99 22.65
N GLY A 309 20.15 -36.06 22.61
CA GLY A 309 21.45 -36.31 21.98
C GLY A 309 22.26 -37.43 22.66
N ARG A 310 22.15 -37.58 23.99
CA ARG A 310 22.76 -38.70 24.71
C ARG A 310 22.04 -40.00 24.37
N ARG A 311 20.71 -39.98 24.40
CA ARG A 311 19.89 -41.17 24.13
C ARG A 311 20.09 -41.71 22.71
N ILE A 312 20.18 -40.83 21.72
CA ILE A 312 20.45 -41.22 20.33
C ILE A 312 21.81 -41.92 20.21
N ARG A 313 22.85 -41.44 20.93
CA ARG A 313 24.17 -42.09 20.93
C ARG A 313 24.14 -43.47 21.58
N GLU A 314 23.38 -43.64 22.67
CA GLU A 314 23.18 -44.96 23.29
C GLU A 314 22.49 -45.91 22.31
N TRP A 315 21.44 -45.45 21.64
CA TRP A 315 20.74 -46.20 20.61
C TRP A 315 21.66 -46.58 19.45
N GLN A 316 22.47 -45.64 18.94
CA GLN A 316 23.45 -45.92 17.90
C GLN A 316 24.48 -46.97 18.35
N CYS A 317 24.98 -46.88 19.58
CA CYS A 317 25.88 -47.90 20.13
C CYS A 317 25.21 -49.27 20.23
N SER A 318 23.97 -49.33 20.72
CA SER A 318 23.21 -50.56 20.83
C SER A 318 22.89 -51.17 19.47
N ALA A 319 22.49 -50.36 18.49
CA ALA A 319 22.25 -50.79 17.12
C ALA A 319 23.53 -51.29 16.46
N ALA A 320 24.67 -50.60 16.65
CA ALA A 320 25.97 -51.04 16.15
C ALA A 320 26.40 -52.39 16.76
N ARG A 321 26.16 -52.60 18.05
CA ARG A 321 26.40 -53.89 18.72
C ARG A 321 25.49 -54.98 18.18
N ALA A 322 24.19 -54.73 18.07
CA ALA A 322 23.24 -55.69 17.51
C ALA A 322 23.58 -56.07 16.06
N GLY A 323 23.99 -55.09 15.25
CA GLY A 323 24.47 -55.30 13.89
C GLY A 323 25.77 -56.11 13.85
N ALA A 324 26.71 -55.85 14.75
CA ALA A 324 27.93 -56.65 14.89
C ALA A 324 27.62 -58.09 15.31
N ASP A 325 26.69 -58.30 16.24
CA ASP A 325 26.25 -59.62 16.69
C ASP A 325 25.59 -60.39 15.55
N HIS A 326 24.75 -59.72 14.76
CA HIS A 326 24.15 -60.31 13.58
C HIS A 326 25.19 -60.67 12.52
N ALA A 327 26.15 -59.79 12.25
CA ALA A 327 27.25 -60.08 11.32
C ALA A 327 28.14 -61.23 11.79
N LEU A 328 28.41 -61.32 13.10
CA LEU A 328 29.12 -62.45 13.70
C LEU A 328 28.34 -63.75 13.57
N ARG A 329 27.02 -63.74 13.77
CA ARG A 329 26.17 -64.93 13.51
C ARG A 329 26.28 -65.41 12.06
N ILE A 330 26.28 -64.50 11.09
CA ILE A 330 26.46 -64.83 9.67
C ILE A 330 27.88 -65.37 9.40
N ALA A 331 28.90 -64.77 10.00
CA ALA A 331 30.28 -65.24 9.83
C ALA A 331 30.49 -66.63 10.46
N CYS A 332 29.91 -66.87 11.64
CA CYS A 332 29.98 -68.17 12.31
C CYS A 332 29.16 -69.23 11.59
N SER A 333 28.08 -68.90 10.88
CA SER A 333 27.37 -69.91 10.07
C SER A 333 28.18 -70.44 8.89
N TRP A 334 29.33 -69.84 8.57
CA TRP A 334 30.28 -70.39 7.60
C TRP A 334 31.22 -71.44 8.20
N TYR A 335 31.22 -71.61 9.53
CA TYR A 335 32.08 -72.53 10.26
C TYR A 335 31.24 -73.36 11.23
N GLU A 336 31.01 -74.64 10.90
CA GLU A 336 30.09 -75.52 11.63
C GLU A 336 30.50 -75.78 13.10
N ASP A 337 31.78 -75.60 13.45
CA ASP A 337 32.31 -75.90 14.79
C ASP A 337 32.36 -74.69 15.75
N LEU A 338 31.92 -73.50 15.32
CA LEU A 338 32.02 -72.27 16.12
C LEU A 338 30.76 -72.05 16.98
N ASP A 339 30.84 -72.44 18.25
CA ASP A 339 29.76 -72.24 19.22
C ASP A 339 29.56 -70.75 19.55
N LEU A 340 28.39 -70.21 19.20
CA LEU A 340 28.00 -68.83 19.43
C LEU A 340 27.60 -68.58 20.91
N ASP A 341 27.13 -69.61 21.62
CA ASP A 341 26.65 -69.48 23.00
C ASP A 341 27.81 -69.25 23.97
N SER A 342 28.99 -69.82 23.69
CA SER A 342 30.21 -69.55 24.44
C SER A 342 30.64 -68.08 24.31
N PHE A 343 30.55 -67.49 23.11
CA PHE A 343 30.91 -66.08 22.89
C PHE A 343 29.91 -65.11 23.53
N HIS A 344 28.61 -65.43 23.48
CA HIS A 344 27.59 -64.64 24.15
C HIS A 344 27.74 -64.67 25.68
N SER A 345 28.13 -65.82 26.25
CA SER A 345 28.43 -65.97 27.68
C SER A 345 29.59 -65.06 28.11
N LEU A 346 30.70 -65.08 27.36
CA LEU A 346 31.87 -64.20 27.59
C LEU A 346 31.52 -62.70 27.54
N ARG A 347 30.50 -62.33 26.77
CA ARG A 347 30.12 -60.93 26.59
C ARG A 347 29.15 -60.42 27.65
N ARG A 348 28.31 -61.29 28.22
CA ARG A 348 27.44 -60.92 29.37
C ARG A 348 28.28 -60.54 30.60
N ASP A 349 29.44 -61.17 30.77
CA ASP A 349 30.33 -60.93 31.90
C ASP A 349 31.27 -59.72 31.69
N ALA A 350 31.17 -59.05 30.54
CA ALA A 350 31.95 -57.84 30.30
C ALA A 350 31.42 -56.67 31.17
N PRO A 351 32.29 -55.86 31.83
CA PRO A 351 31.88 -54.90 32.88
C PRO A 351 31.10 -53.64 32.41
N GLY A 352 30.32 -53.72 31.33
CA GLY A 352 29.58 -52.59 30.74
C GLY A 352 28.07 -52.64 30.90
N HIS A 353 27.49 -53.70 31.48
CA HIS A 353 26.04 -53.83 31.63
C HIS A 353 25.54 -53.31 32.98
N GLY A 354 25.31 -52.01 33.05
CA GLY A 354 24.47 -51.39 34.09
C GLY A 354 22.99 -51.68 33.84
N SER A 355 22.55 -52.91 34.09
CA SER A 355 21.14 -53.20 34.39
C SER A 355 21.02 -53.44 35.90
N GLY A 356 21.03 -52.37 36.68
CA GLY A 356 20.70 -52.42 38.10
C GLY A 356 19.19 -52.56 38.28
N PRO A 357 18.71 -53.43 39.19
CA PRO A 357 17.29 -53.49 39.51
C PRO A 357 16.86 -52.23 40.28
N HIS A 358 15.61 -51.80 40.05
CA HIS A 358 14.90 -50.75 40.77
C HIS A 358 15.33 -50.61 42.24
N ARG A 359 16.10 -49.56 42.57
CA ARG A 359 16.19 -49.05 43.95
C ARG A 359 15.11 -48.00 44.16
N LYS A 360 14.12 -48.34 44.98
CA LYS A 360 13.34 -47.35 45.75
C LYS A 360 14.29 -46.76 46.80
N ALA A 361 14.45 -45.43 46.81
CA ALA A 361 14.53 -44.57 48.00
C ALA A 361 15.12 -43.19 47.62
N GLU A 362 14.33 -42.16 47.92
CA GLU A 362 14.70 -40.97 48.71
C GLU A 362 16.16 -40.47 48.70
N GLY A 363 16.32 -39.18 48.38
CA GLY A 363 17.38 -38.34 48.95
C GLY A 363 18.63 -38.10 48.08
N PRO A 364 19.16 -36.85 48.02
CA PRO A 364 20.11 -36.45 47.00
C PRO A 364 21.55 -36.69 47.45
N GLY A 365 22.21 -37.66 46.82
CA GLY A 365 23.65 -37.77 46.80
C GLY A 365 24.11 -37.87 45.34
N LEU A 366 24.62 -36.77 44.79
CA LEU A 366 25.28 -36.76 43.48
C LEU A 366 26.42 -37.79 43.47
N PRO A 367 26.44 -38.77 42.55
CA PRO A 367 27.67 -39.42 42.17
C PRO A 367 28.24 -38.71 40.93
N ASP A 368 29.42 -38.16 41.15
CA ASP A 368 30.31 -37.60 40.14
C ASP A 368 30.57 -38.64 39.04
N CYS A 369 30.12 -38.34 37.83
CA CYS A 369 30.32 -39.17 36.65
C CYS A 369 31.76 -38.93 36.14
N GLY A 370 32.73 -39.49 36.85
CA GLY A 370 34.12 -39.57 36.40
C GLY A 370 34.21 -40.34 35.08
N VAL A 371 34.20 -39.61 33.97
CA VAL A 371 34.63 -40.11 32.66
C VAL A 371 36.11 -40.46 32.78
N ARG A 372 36.41 -41.69 33.20
CA ARG A 372 37.75 -42.26 33.03
C ARG A 372 38.01 -42.34 31.54
N ALA A 373 38.94 -41.52 31.08
CA ALA A 373 39.53 -41.61 29.76
C ALA A 373 39.92 -43.07 29.48
N ALA A 374 39.48 -43.56 28.32
CA ALA A 374 39.97 -44.82 27.77
C ALA A 374 41.50 -44.75 27.62
N PRO A 375 42.22 -45.87 27.79
CA PRO A 375 43.66 -45.89 27.60
C PRO A 375 44.01 -45.47 26.17
N SER A 376 45.01 -44.59 26.06
CA SER A 376 45.54 -43.92 24.86
C SER A 376 46.05 -44.85 23.74
N SER A 377 45.71 -46.13 23.75
CA SER A 377 46.18 -47.15 22.80
C SER A 377 45.35 -47.20 21.51
N LEU A 378 44.11 -46.69 21.51
CA LEU A 378 43.23 -46.69 20.31
C LEU A 378 43.40 -45.46 19.41
N LEU A 379 43.90 -44.33 19.94
CA LEU A 379 44.19 -43.14 19.12
C LEU A 379 45.41 -43.31 18.22
N LEU A 380 46.26 -44.31 18.47
CA LEU A 380 47.41 -44.61 17.62
C LEU A 380 47.03 -45.40 16.34
N LEU A 381 45.89 -46.09 16.33
CA LEU A 381 45.43 -46.82 15.14
C LEU A 381 44.61 -45.93 14.18
N GLU A 382 43.78 -45.02 14.68
CA GLU A 382 43.00 -44.13 13.80
C GLU A 382 43.88 -43.10 13.07
N SER A 383 44.98 -42.65 13.70
CA SER A 383 46.00 -41.80 13.06
C SER A 383 46.67 -42.49 11.85
N LYS A 384 46.91 -43.81 11.93
CA LYS A 384 47.52 -44.59 10.83
C LYS A 384 46.53 -44.84 9.69
N ILE A 385 45.25 -45.06 9.98
CA ILE A 385 44.20 -45.27 8.96
C ILE A 385 43.88 -43.96 8.22
N GLY A 386 43.85 -42.82 8.93
CA GLY A 386 43.68 -41.48 8.34
C GLY A 386 44.83 -41.11 7.38
N SER A 387 46.07 -41.42 7.75
CA SER A 387 47.26 -41.15 6.91
C SER A 387 47.30 -42.01 5.64
N ALA A 388 46.85 -43.27 5.69
CA ALA A 388 46.77 -44.14 4.51
C ALA A 388 45.72 -43.67 3.48
N LYS A 389 44.55 -43.20 3.94
CA LYS A 389 43.49 -42.66 3.07
C LYS A 389 43.90 -41.33 2.42
N LYS A 390 44.62 -40.46 3.13
CA LYS A 390 45.08 -39.16 2.59
C LYS A 390 46.16 -39.33 1.50
N LYS A 391 47.05 -40.32 1.63
CA LYS A 391 48.05 -40.68 0.60
C LYS A 391 47.40 -41.27 -0.67
N LYS A 392 46.33 -42.05 -0.53
CA LYS A 392 45.59 -42.64 -1.67
C LYS A 392 44.76 -41.59 -2.44
N ARG A 393 44.17 -40.59 -1.76
CA ARG A 393 43.47 -39.46 -2.41
C ARG A 393 44.41 -38.51 -3.16
N ARG A 394 45.59 -38.20 -2.61
CA ARG A 394 46.60 -37.37 -3.31
C ARG A 394 47.12 -38.01 -4.60
N LYS A 395 47.29 -39.34 -4.64
CA LYS A 395 47.66 -40.08 -5.87
C LYS A 395 46.54 -40.11 -6.91
N LYS A 396 45.26 -40.01 -6.51
CA LYS A 396 44.10 -40.02 -7.43
C LYS A 396 43.80 -38.64 -8.02
N MET A 397 44.06 -37.54 -7.29
CA MET A 397 43.95 -36.18 -7.85
C MET A 397 45.07 -35.87 -8.85
N LYS A 398 46.32 -36.26 -8.58
CA LYS A 398 47.45 -36.02 -9.51
C LYS A 398 47.33 -36.76 -10.87
N LYS A 399 46.36 -37.67 -11.01
CA LYS A 399 46.07 -38.37 -12.28
C LYS A 399 44.90 -37.75 -13.06
N ARG A 400 44.18 -36.78 -12.50
CA ARG A 400 43.08 -36.07 -13.18
C ARG A 400 43.49 -34.72 -13.77
N ASP A 401 44.58 -34.12 -13.30
CA ASP A 401 45.05 -32.81 -13.79
C ASP A 401 46.00 -32.90 -15.00
N ALA A 402 46.07 -34.05 -15.67
CA ALA A 402 46.98 -34.29 -16.80
C ALA A 402 46.28 -34.44 -18.17
N GLY A 403 44.97 -34.19 -18.25
CA GLY A 403 44.25 -34.26 -19.53
C GLY A 403 42.95 -33.50 -19.42
N ASP A 404 42.98 -32.25 -19.86
CA ASP A 404 41.99 -31.67 -20.78
C ASP A 404 42.21 -30.15 -20.87
N ALA A 405 42.88 -29.74 -21.94
CA ALA A 405 42.97 -28.34 -22.34
C ALA A 405 41.62 -27.90 -22.93
N PRO A 406 41.09 -26.73 -22.57
CA PRO A 406 39.81 -26.26 -23.11
C PRO A 406 39.98 -25.83 -24.57
N ARG A 407 39.31 -26.55 -25.47
CA ARG A 407 39.06 -26.09 -26.84
C ARG A 407 38.10 -24.90 -26.79
N ASN A 408 38.65 -23.73 -27.07
CA ASN A 408 37.90 -22.55 -27.52
C ASN A 408 37.04 -22.92 -28.74
N LEU A 409 35.72 -22.78 -28.62
CA LEU A 409 34.83 -22.61 -29.78
C LEU A 409 34.00 -21.35 -29.57
N ARG A 410 34.49 -20.27 -30.17
CA ARG A 410 33.67 -19.15 -30.64
C ARG A 410 32.74 -19.68 -31.72
N GLY A 411 31.46 -19.33 -31.66
CA GLY A 411 30.50 -19.45 -32.75
C GLY A 411 29.48 -18.31 -32.68
N PRO A 412 29.12 -17.64 -33.79
CA PRO A 412 28.48 -16.32 -33.77
C PRO A 412 26.96 -16.35 -34.01
N CYS A 413 26.36 -15.22 -33.63
CA CYS A 413 25.15 -14.55 -34.11
C CYS A 413 24.25 -15.29 -35.14
N ARG A 414 22.95 -15.36 -34.84
CA ARG A 414 21.90 -15.16 -35.85
C ARG A 414 20.79 -14.27 -35.30
N SER A 415 20.62 -13.16 -35.98
CA SER A 415 19.40 -12.36 -36.07
C SER A 415 18.38 -13.08 -36.94
N SER A 416 17.11 -13.00 -36.55
CA SER A 416 15.92 -12.99 -37.42
C SER A 416 14.82 -12.26 -36.65
#